data_AF-A0A7D5KYQ1-F1
#
_entry.id   AF-A0A7D5KYQ1-F1
#
_cell.length_a   1.000
_cell.length_b   1.000
_cell.length_c   1.000
_cell.angle_alpha   90.00
_cell.angle_beta   90.00
_cell.angle_gamma   90.00
#
_symmetry.space_group_name_H-M   'P 1'
#
loop_
_entity.id
_entity.type
_entity.pdbx_description
1 polymer ?
#
loop_
_entity_poly.entity_id
_entity_poly.type
_entity_poly.pdbx_seq_one_letter_code
_entity_poly.pdbx_strand_id
1 'polypeptide(L)' 'MNSLAETAAPLVILEQGPAAAIGIGLAAIGAGYAERGIGASVVGALAEDSISPGIGILLTVLPETLVIFALVALFV' A
#
# COMPACT_ATOMS: atom_id res chain seq x y z
N MET A 1 44.79 26.02 6.32
CA MET A 1 43.79 25.88 7.40
C MET A 1 42.64 25.09 6.83
N ASN A 2 42.43 23.90 7.37
CA ASN A 2 41.39 22.94 6.98
C ASN A 2 39.98 23.50 7.13
N SER A 3 39.07 22.79 6.46
CA SER A 3 37.63 22.74 6.66
C SER A 3 36.80 23.79 5.90
N LEU A 4 36.70 23.59 4.59
CA LEU A 4 35.36 23.58 4.00
C LEU A 4 34.69 22.33 4.57
N ALA A 5 34.03 22.50 5.71
CA ALA A 5 33.09 21.51 6.19
C ALA A 5 32.07 21.32 5.08
N GLU A 6 32.15 20.18 4.39
CA GLU A 6 30.99 19.55 3.82
C GLU A 6 30.03 19.34 4.99
N THR A 7 29.19 20.35 5.25
CA THR A 7 27.99 20.18 6.05
C THR A 7 27.15 19.19 5.26
N ALA A 8 27.39 17.91 5.52
CA ALA A 8 26.43 16.86 5.23
C ALA A 8 25.12 17.34 5.85
N ALA A 9 24.24 17.87 5.00
CA ALA A 9 22.92 18.27 5.42
C ALA A 9 22.33 17.05 6.15
N PRO A 10 21.69 17.25 7.33
CA PRO A 10 21.10 16.14 8.04
C PRO A 10 20.20 15.40 7.05
N LEU A 11 20.35 14.08 6.99
CA LEU A 11 19.48 13.21 6.20
C LEU A 11 18.07 13.32 6.78
N VAL A 12 17.32 14.35 6.39
CA VAL A 12 15.94 14.57 6.80
C VAL A 12 15.09 13.64 5.95
N ILE A 13 14.93 12.40 6.42
CA ILE A 13 14.07 11.37 5.82
C ILE A 13 12.57 11.79 5.87
N LEU A 14 12.25 12.92 6.50
CA LEU A 14 10.90 13.46 6.62
C LEU A 14 10.62 14.64 5.70
N GLU A 15 11.45 14.89 4.69
CA GLU A 15 11.03 15.72 3.57
C GLU A 15 9.77 15.09 2.92
N GLN A 16 8.90 15.90 2.33
CA GLN A 16 7.56 15.45 1.89
C GLN A 16 7.62 14.24 0.95
N GLY A 17 8.61 14.17 0.05
CA GLY A 17 8.79 13.05 -0.88
C GLY A 17 9.12 11.71 -0.19
N PRO A 18 10.23 11.61 0.57
CA PRO A 18 10.58 10.39 1.31
C PRO A 18 9.50 9.92 2.29
N ALA A 19 8.84 10.83 3.00
CA ALA A 19 7.74 10.49 3.91
C ALA A 19 6.52 9.91 3.17
N ALA A 20 6.14 10.50 2.03
CA ALA A 20 5.05 9.99 1.19
C ALA A 20 5.38 8.61 0.60
N ALA A 21 6.62 8.40 0.14
CA ALA A 21 7.07 7.12 -0.40
C ALA A 21 6.98 5.98 0.65
N ILE A 22 7.34 6.27 1.91
CA ILE A 22 7.21 5.33 3.02
C ILE A 22 5.73 5.03 3.30
N GLY A 23 4.87 6.05 3.35
CA GLY A 23 3.43 5.88 3.58
C GLY A 23 2.77 4.99 2.52
N ILE A 24 3.11 5.22 1.25
CA ILE A 24 2.60 4.41 0.13
C ILE A 24 3.14 2.99 0.17
N GLY A 25 4.44 2.82 0.45
CA GLY A 25 5.04 1.50 0.60
C GLY A 25 4.36 0.67 1.70
N LEU A 26 4.06 1.30 2.85
CA LEU A 26 3.34 0.65 3.94
C LEU A 26 1.89 0.32 3.56
N ALA A 27 1.19 1.23 2.88
CA ALA A 27 -0.16 0.98 2.39
C ALA A 27 -0.21 -0.18 1.39
N ALA A 28 0.74 -0.23 0.45
CA ALA A 28 0.85 -1.29 -0.54
C ALA A 28 1.12 -2.67 0.10
N ILE A 29 2.01 -2.72 1.10
CA ILE A 29 2.28 -3.95 1.87
C ILE A 29 1.03 -4.40 2.64
N GLY A 30 0.35 -3.48 3.32
CA GLY A 30 -0.85 -3.78 4.10
C GLY A 30 -2.00 -4.31 3.22
N ALA A 31 -2.24 -3.66 2.08
CA ALA A 31 -3.27 -4.08 1.14
C ALA A 31 -2.94 -5.41 0.46
N GLY A 32 -1.70 -5.62 0.01
CA GLY A 32 -1.28 -6.89 -0.57
C GLY A 32 -1.37 -8.06 0.42
N TYR A 33 -1.12 -7.79 1.71
CA TYR A 33 -1.33 -8.79 2.77
C TYR A 33 -2.81 -9.13 2.96
N ALA A 34 -3.68 -8.13 3.00
CA ALA A 34 -5.13 -8.33 3.12
C ALA A 34 -5.71 -9.09 1.91
N GLU A 35 -5.33 -8.72 0.69
CA GLU A 35 -5.80 -9.33 -0.55
C GLU A 35 -5.42 -10.81 -0.65
N ARG A 36 -4.22 -11.19 -0.21
CA ARG A 36 -3.81 -12.61 -0.18
C ARG A 36 -4.77 -13.45 0.66
N GLY A 37 -5.19 -12.96 1.82
CA GLY A 37 -6.13 -13.66 2.70
C GLY A 37 -7.53 -13.76 2.11
N ILE A 38 -8.01 -12.65 1.54
CA ILE A 38 -9.33 -12.56 0.90
C ILE A 38 -9.39 -13.46 -0.34
N GLY A 39 -8.36 -13.46 -1.17
CA GLY A 39 -8.32 -14.31 -2.37
C GLY A 39 -8.39 -15.81 -2.04
N ALA A 40 -7.67 -16.25 -0.99
CA ALA A 40 -7.71 -17.64 -0.56
C ALA A 40 -9.09 -18.06 -0.02
N SER A 41 -9.75 -17.18 0.76
CA SER A 41 -11.08 -17.48 1.30
C SER A 41 -12.17 -17.44 0.24
N VAL A 42 -12.11 -16.48 -0.68
CA VAL A 42 -13.05 -16.34 -1.80
C VAL A 42 -13.00 -17.56 -2.72
N VAL A 43 -11.81 -18.05 -3.08
CA VAL A 43 -11.70 -19.25 -3.93
C VAL A 43 -12.37 -20.47 -3.28
N GLY A 44 -12.18 -20.67 -1.96
CA GLY A 44 -12.86 -21.75 -1.23
C GLY A 44 -14.38 -21.54 -1.16
N ALA A 45 -14.83 -20.32 -0.85
CA ALA A 45 -16.24 -19.99 -0.76
C ALA A 45 -16.98 -20.15 -2.10
N LEU A 46 -16.32 -19.84 -3.22
CA LEU A 46 -16.84 -20.08 -4.57
C LEU A 46 -16.89 -21.57 -4.92
N ALA A 47 -15.91 -22.37 -4.46
CA ALA A 47 -15.91 -23.80 -4.68
C ALA A 47 -17.08 -24.51 -3.95
N GLU A 48 -17.50 -23.99 -2.80
CA GLU A 48 -18.66 -24.46 -2.04
C GLU A 48 -19.99 -23.79 -2.44
N ASP A 49 -20.00 -22.91 -3.45
CA ASP A 49 -21.16 -22.12 -3.88
C ASP A 49 -21.83 -21.33 -2.73
N SER A 50 -21.03 -20.88 -1.78
CA SER A 50 -21.49 -20.18 -0.57
C SER A 50 -21.63 -18.67 -0.77
N ILE A 51 -20.99 -18.11 -1.80
CA ILE A 51 -21.07 -16.70 -2.19
C ILE A 51 -21.16 -16.58 -3.71
N SER A 52 -21.71 -15.47 -4.21
CA SER A 52 -21.68 -15.19 -5.64
C SER A 52 -20.29 -14.73 -6.10
N PRO A 53 -19.91 -14.99 -7.38
CA PRO A 53 -18.67 -14.47 -7.96
C PRO A 53 -18.53 -12.94 -7.86
N GLY A 54 -19.65 -12.21 -7.95
CA GLY A 54 -19.64 -10.75 -7.82
C GLY A 54 -19.25 -10.26 -6.42
N ILE A 55 -19.68 -10.98 -5.37
CA ILE A 55 -19.25 -10.71 -3.98
C ILE A 55 -17.77 -11.05 -3.81
N GLY A 56 -17.32 -12.17 -4.40
CA GLY A 56 -15.91 -12.53 -4.40
C GLY A 56 -15.01 -11.42 -4.96
N ILE A 57 -15.38 -10.88 -6.13
CA ILE A 57 -14.66 -9.76 -6.76
C ILE A 57 -14.74 -8.49 -5.91
N LEU A 58 -15.92 -8.17 -5.35
CA LEU A 58 -16.10 -6.99 -4.52
C LEU A 58 -15.17 -7.01 -3.30
N LEU A 59 -15.02 -8.17 -2.66
CA LEU A 59 -14.17 -8.32 -1.48
C LEU A 59 -12.67 -8.13 -1.82
N THR A 60 -12.20 -8.56 -2.99
CA THR A 60 -10.79 -8.40 -3.40
C THR A 60 -10.45 -6.97 -3.80
N VAL A 61 -11.40 -6.21 -4.38
CA VAL A 61 -11.14 -4.80 -4.73
C VAL A 61 -11.10 -3.87 -3.52
N LEU A 62 -11.65 -4.26 -2.36
CA LEU A 62 -11.61 -3.41 -1.16
C LEU A 62 -10.16 -3.07 -0.72
N PRO A 63 -9.23 -4.03 -0.54
CA PRO A 63 -7.81 -3.74 -0.35
C PRO A 63 -7.21 -2.86 -1.45
N GLU A 64 -7.54 -3.10 -2.72
CA GLU A 64 -6.99 -2.36 -3.86
C GLU A 64 -7.35 -0.86 -3.79
N THR A 65 -8.61 -0.53 -3.46
CA THR A 65 -9.03 0.89 -3.34
C THR A 65 -8.22 1.67 -2.30
N LEU A 66 -7.77 1.01 -1.24
CA LEU A 66 -6.94 1.62 -0.19
C LEU A 66 -5.56 2.02 -0.76
N VAL A 67 -4.96 1.15 -1.58
CA VAL A 67 -3.68 1.45 -2.27
C VAL A 67 -3.86 2.61 -3.23
N ILE A 68 -4.95 2.62 -3.98
CA ILE A 68 -5.25 3.71 -4.91
C ILE A 68 -5.36 5.04 -4.15
N PHE A 69 -6.03 5.09 -2.99
CA PHE A 69 -6.08 6.31 -2.19
C PHE A 69 -4.71 6.77 -1.69
N ALA A 70 -3.83 5.85 -1.30
CA ALA A 70 -2.46 6.18 -0.95
C ALA A 70 -1.67 6.75 -2.15
N LEU A 71 -1.88 6.20 -3.35
CA LEU A 71 -1.27 6.71 -4.58
C LEU A 71 -1.84 8.06 -5.01
N VAL A 72 -3.13 8.33 -4.79
CA VAL A 72 -3.74 9.64 -5.08
C VAL A 72 -3.10 10.74 -4.24
N ALA A 73 -2.74 10.46 -2.98
CA ALA A 73 -2.04 11.42 -2.11
C ALA A 73 -0.63 11.80 -2.61
N LEU A 74 -0.09 11.10 -3.61
CA LEU A 74 1.18 11.46 -4.27
C LEU A 74 1.03 12.61 -5.27
N PHE A 75 -0.20 12.89 -5.72
CA PHE A 75 -0.51 13.87 -6.77
C PHE A 75 -1.23 15.12 -6.26
N VAL A 76 -1.56 15.18 -4.96
CA VAL A 76 -2.21 16.31 -4.27
C VAL A 76 -1.22 16.96 -3.33
#